data_AF-A0A5N5X4U1-F1
#
_entry.id   AF-A0A5N5X4U1-F1
#
_cell.length_a   1.000
_cell.length_b   1.000
_cell.length_c   1.000
_cell.angle_alpha   90.00
_cell.angle_beta   90.00
_cell.angle_gamma   90.00
#
_symmetry.space_group_name_H-M   'P 1'
#
loop_
_entity.id
_entity.type
_entity.pdbx_description
1 polymer ?
#
loop_
_entity_poly.entity_id
_entity_poly.type
_entity_poly.pdbx_seq_one_letter_code
_entity_poly.pdbx_strand_id
1 'polypeptide(L)'
;MMLHNEGLLKLHVVQLYFWQIGSLRLSERQLTFSVSLLNRIAAMSIGHSESDFSSIEKLAEGGFNCVLQIIMRDWTQLVARLLYPSAELKQYTTASEIATMGFVRFHGVSVLRVFDYSSTAKNSLGSDYIIMEKAKWLSK
;
A
#
# COMPACT_ATOMS: atom_id res chain seq x y z
N MET A 1 11.52 9.04 9.55
CA MET A 1 11.20 10.38 10.09
C MET A 1 9.76 10.29 10.51
N MET A 2 9.51 10.19 11.81
CA MET A 2 8.20 9.87 12.39
C MET A 2 7.20 10.96 12.02
N LEU A 3 6.22 10.65 11.17
CA LEU A 3 5.20 11.62 10.75
C LEU A 3 3.93 11.41 11.58
N HIS A 4 3.76 12.29 12.57
CA HIS A 4 2.49 12.53 13.24
C HIS A 4 1.82 13.68 12.48
N ASN A 5 0.81 13.43 11.63
CA ASN A 5 0.03 14.53 11.05
C ASN A 5 -1.36 14.09 10.57
N GLU A 6 -2.39 14.70 11.14
CA GLU A 6 -3.75 14.70 10.60
C GLU A 6 -3.82 15.71 9.44
N GLY A 7 -3.66 15.22 8.22
CA GLY A 7 -3.75 16.04 7.01
C GLY A 7 -3.49 15.22 5.76
N LEU A 8 -4.22 15.52 4.68
CA LEU A 8 -4.02 14.92 3.36
C LEU A 8 -2.54 14.98 2.96
N LEU A 9 -1.90 13.82 2.79
CA LEU A 9 -0.51 13.74 2.35
C LEU A 9 -0.41 14.10 0.86
N LYS A 10 0.25 15.22 0.55
CA LYS A 10 0.83 15.49 -0.77
C LYS A 10 2.33 15.23 -0.68
N LEU A 11 2.82 14.18 -1.35
CA LEU A 11 4.25 13.85 -1.35
C LEU A 11 4.97 14.62 -2.47
N HIS A 12 5.98 15.40 -2.09
CA HIS A 12 6.89 16.10 -3.01
C HIS A 12 8.16 15.25 -3.23
N VAL A 13 8.57 15.11 -4.48
CA VAL A 13 9.61 14.19 -4.97
C VAL A 13 11.02 14.77 -4.76
N VAL A 14 11.98 13.93 -4.36
CA VAL A 14 13.43 14.20 -4.52
C VAL A 14 14.08 13.03 -5.27
N GLN A 15 15.03 13.40 -6.12
CA GLN A 15 15.48 12.83 -7.41
C GLN A 15 16.44 11.62 -7.35
N LEU A 16 16.57 10.96 -8.53
CA LEU A 16 17.65 10.10 -9.06
C LEU A 16 17.46 8.59 -8.76
N TYR A 17 17.25 7.67 -9.72
CA TYR A 17 17.84 7.47 -11.04
C TYR A 17 16.91 6.61 -11.95
N PHE A 18 17.30 6.46 -13.21
CA PHE A 18 16.85 5.50 -14.22
C PHE A 18 15.77 5.95 -15.22
N TRP A 19 16.30 6.76 -16.13
CA TRP A 19 15.79 7.26 -17.40
C TRP A 19 15.63 6.11 -18.43
N GLN A 20 14.44 5.51 -18.57
CA GLN A 20 14.12 4.73 -19.80
C GLN A 20 12.62 4.39 -20.01
N ILE A 21 11.67 5.21 -19.55
CA ILE A 21 10.30 5.22 -20.12
C ILE A 21 9.83 6.68 -20.13
N GLY A 22 9.91 7.32 -21.29
CA GLY A 22 9.77 8.76 -21.47
C GLY A 22 8.43 9.33 -20.98
N SER A 23 8.51 10.48 -20.31
CA SER A 23 7.47 11.52 -20.22
C SER A 23 6.02 11.10 -19.92
N LEU A 24 5.78 10.12 -19.04
CA LEU A 24 4.48 9.99 -18.36
C LEU A 24 4.44 11.02 -17.23
N ARG A 25 3.44 11.89 -17.27
CA ARG A 25 3.38 13.17 -16.55
C ARG A 25 3.46 12.89 -15.05
N LEU A 26 4.24 13.66 -14.29
CA LEU A 26 4.26 13.58 -12.82
C LEU A 26 2.84 13.62 -12.19
N SER A 27 1.87 14.24 -12.89
CA SER A 27 0.45 14.26 -12.53
C SER A 27 -0.22 12.87 -12.53
N GLU A 28 0.25 11.93 -13.34
CA GLU A 28 -0.30 10.57 -13.46
C GLU A 28 0.13 9.66 -12.29
N ARG A 29 1.16 10.06 -11.53
CA ARG A 29 1.63 9.37 -10.31
C ARG A 29 1.20 10.09 -9.04
N GLN A 30 0.17 10.94 -9.12
CA GLN A 30 -0.44 11.50 -7.92
C GLN A 30 -1.52 10.54 -7.41
N LEU A 31 -1.24 9.93 -6.26
CA LEU A 31 -2.24 9.23 -5.46
C LEU A 31 -2.65 10.14 -4.31
N THR A 32 -3.93 10.49 -4.26
CA THR A 32 -4.51 11.17 -3.10
C THR A 32 -5.39 10.17 -2.37
N PHE A 33 -5.12 9.95 -1.09
CA PHE A 33 -5.90 9.06 -0.23
C PHE A 33 -5.92 9.63 1.19
N SER A 34 -6.91 9.22 1.99
CA SER A 34 -6.98 9.59 3.40
C SER A 34 -6.13 8.64 4.25
N VAL A 35 -5.18 9.20 5.00
CA VAL A 35 -4.34 8.43 5.93
C VAL A 35 -5.18 7.83 7.05
N SER A 36 -6.15 8.57 7.60
CA SER A 36 -7.03 8.06 8.66
C SER A 36 -7.86 6.87 8.18
N LEU A 37 -8.41 6.95 6.96
CA LEU A 37 -9.15 5.82 6.38
C LEU A 37 -8.23 4.61 6.14
N LEU A 38 -7.02 4.83 5.62
CA LEU A 38 -6.06 3.74 5.43
C LEU A 38 -5.69 3.07 6.76
N ASN A 39 -5.42 3.87 7.79
CA ASN A 39 -5.08 3.38 9.12
C ASN A 39 -6.22 2.57 9.73
N ARG A 40 -7.45 3.08 9.60
CA ARG A 40 -8.65 2.39 10.04
C ARG A 40 -8.83 1.05 9.33
N ILE A 41 -8.71 1.02 7.99
CA ILE A 41 -8.77 -0.22 7.20
C ILE A 41 -7.70 -1.21 7.68
N ALA A 42 -6.46 -0.74 7.82
CA ALA A 42 -5.35 -1.58 8.26
C ALA A 42 -5.56 -2.15 9.67
N ALA A 43 -5.96 -1.32 10.64
CA ALA A 43 -6.24 -1.77 12.00
C ALA A 43 -7.38 -2.80 12.03
N MET A 44 -8.51 -2.50 11.40
CA MET A 44 -9.65 -3.42 11.35
C MET A 44 -9.31 -4.74 10.67
N SER A 45 -8.45 -4.73 9.63
CA SER A 45 -8.04 -5.95 8.90
C SER A 45 -7.32 -6.99 9.76
N ILE A 46 -6.74 -6.56 10.88
CA ILE A 46 -6.05 -7.42 11.84
C ILE A 46 -6.79 -7.54 13.18
N GLY A 47 -8.01 -6.99 13.29
CA GLY A 47 -8.82 -7.03 14.52
C GLY A 47 -8.43 -5.99 15.58
N HIS A 48 -7.70 -4.95 15.19
CA HIS A 48 -7.32 -3.83 16.06
C HIS A 48 -8.27 -2.64 15.92
N SER A 49 -8.24 -1.73 16.91
CA SER A 49 -8.94 -0.45 16.85
C SER A 49 -8.10 0.58 16.07
N GLU A 50 -8.75 1.57 15.47
CA GLU A 50 -8.06 2.71 14.84
C GLU A 50 -7.16 3.47 15.85
N SER A 51 -7.55 3.46 17.13
CA SER A 51 -6.74 4.01 18.23
C SER A 51 -5.40 3.30 18.42
N ASP A 52 -5.22 2.10 17.87
CA ASP A 52 -3.99 1.31 18.02
C ASP A 52 -2.93 1.68 16.98
N PHE A 53 -3.22 2.64 16.10
CA PHE A 53 -2.23 3.18 15.18
C PHE A 53 -1.07 3.88 15.92
N SER A 54 0.15 3.65 15.44
CA SER A 54 1.35 4.34 15.93
C SER A 54 1.99 5.21 14.85
N SER A 55 2.34 4.65 13.69
CA SER A 55 2.98 5.41 12.62
C SER A 55 2.78 4.80 11.24
N ILE A 56 2.98 5.63 10.21
CA ILE A 56 3.00 5.23 8.82
C ILE A 56 4.23 5.81 8.14
N GLU A 57 4.95 4.98 7.38
CA GLU A 57 6.15 5.40 6.66
C GLU A 57 6.12 4.87 5.23
N LYS A 58 6.64 5.63 4.28
CA LYS A 58 6.73 5.18 2.89
C LYS A 58 7.99 4.33 2.69
N LEU A 59 7.80 3.06 2.32
CA LEU A 59 8.90 2.12 2.10
C LEU A 59 9.48 2.24 0.70
N ALA A 60 8.61 2.28 -0.31
CA ALA A 60 9.00 2.28 -1.71
C ALA A 60 7.93 2.90 -2.58
N GLU A 61 8.34 3.35 -3.76
CA GLU A 61 7.46 3.82 -4.82
C GLU A 61 8.00 3.30 -6.14
N GLY A 62 7.14 2.65 -6.91
CA GLY A 62 7.41 2.24 -8.29
C GLY A 62 6.58 3.05 -9.28
N GLY A 63 6.70 2.75 -10.57
CA GLY A 63 5.93 3.44 -11.61
C GLY A 63 4.42 3.36 -11.46
N PHE A 64 3.92 2.31 -10.79
CA PHE A 64 2.49 2.00 -10.68
C PHE A 64 1.97 1.82 -9.25
N ASN A 65 2.86 1.70 -8.25
CA ASN A 65 2.48 1.36 -6.88
C ASN A 65 3.21 2.24 -5.86
N CYS A 66 2.50 2.61 -4.79
CA CYS A 66 3.07 3.17 -3.56
C CYS A 66 3.03 2.11 -2.46
N VAL A 67 4.15 1.87 -1.77
CA VAL A 67 4.26 0.90 -0.69
C VAL A 67 4.53 1.63 0.62
N LEU A 68 3.63 1.44 1.58
CA LEU A 68 3.64 2.07 2.89
C LEU A 68 3.79 0.99 3.97
N GLN A 69 4.62 1.24 4.96
CA GLN A 69 4.65 0.49 6.21
C GLN A 69 3.70 1.16 7.21
N ILE A 70 2.87 0.36 7.86
CA ILE A 70 2.02 0.78 8.97
C ILE A 70 2.51 0.07 10.22
N ILE A 71 2.68 0.80 11.31
CA ILE A 71 3.11 0.28 12.61
C ILE A 71 2.00 0.57 13.62
N MET A 72 1.57 -0.49 14.30
CA MET A 72 0.61 -0.43 15.40
C MET A 72 1.34 -0.26 16.75
N ARG A 73 0.61 0.15 17.79
CA ARG A 73 1.15 0.40 19.14
C ARG A 73 1.67 -0.87 19.82
N ASP A 74 1.16 -2.02 19.45
CA ASP A 74 1.63 -3.34 19.89
C ASP A 74 2.87 -3.83 19.11
N TRP A 75 3.43 -2.98 18.24
CA TRP A 75 4.54 -3.27 17.33
C TRP A 75 4.22 -4.19 16.15
N THR A 76 2.94 -4.51 15.93
CA THR A 76 2.53 -5.20 14.71
C THR A 76 2.84 -4.31 13.49
N GLN A 77 3.53 -4.89 12.50
CA GLN A 77 3.95 -4.19 11.28
C GLN A 77 3.23 -4.75 10.06
N LEU A 78 2.58 -3.86 9.31
CA LEU A 78 1.86 -4.17 8.09
C LEU A 78 2.48 -3.42 6.91
N VAL A 79 2.21 -3.94 5.72
CA VAL A 79 2.46 -3.25 4.45
C VAL A 79 1.13 -2.97 3.79
N ALA A 80 0.90 -1.69 3.46
CA ALA A 80 -0.16 -1.26 2.57
C ALA A 80 0.45 -0.93 1.21
N ARG A 81 0.02 -1.63 0.16
CA ARG A 81 0.34 -1.26 -1.21
C ARG A 81 -0.87 -0.65 -1.87
N LEU A 82 -0.69 0.53 -2.48
CA LEU A 82 -1.72 1.27 -3.20
C LEU A 82 -1.33 1.39 -4.67
N LEU A 83 -2.29 1.24 -5.58
CA LEU A 83 -2.05 1.42 -7.02
C LEU A 83 -2.27 2.88 -7.43
N TYR A 84 -1.48 3.37 -8.37
CA TYR A 84 -1.69 4.68 -8.97
C TYR A 84 -2.89 4.67 -9.93
N PRO A 85 -3.63 5.79 -10.03
CA PRO A 85 -4.70 5.95 -11.02
C PRO A 85 -4.24 5.84 -12.48
N SER A 86 -2.94 5.79 -12.76
CA SER A 86 -2.38 5.64 -14.11
C SER A 86 -2.09 4.18 -14.49
N ALA A 87 -2.26 3.22 -13.59
CA ALA A 87 -2.10 1.81 -13.94
C ALA A 87 -3.11 1.42 -15.04
N GLU A 88 -2.62 1.00 -16.21
CA GLU A 88 -3.41 0.78 -17.43
C GLU A 88 -4.46 -0.33 -17.28
N LEU A 89 -4.25 -1.30 -16.38
CA LEU A 89 -5.21 -2.37 -16.03
C LEU A 89 -5.60 -2.34 -14.54
N LYS A 90 -6.24 -1.25 -14.09
CA LYS A 90 -6.63 -1.04 -12.68
C LYS A 90 -7.30 -2.24 -12.03
N GLN A 91 -8.42 -2.69 -12.60
CA GLN A 91 -9.29 -3.70 -11.98
C GLN A 91 -8.67 -5.10 -11.89
N TYR A 92 -7.73 -5.42 -12.79
CA TYR A 92 -7.16 -6.77 -12.87
C TYR A 92 -5.82 -6.90 -12.16
N THR A 93 -5.09 -5.81 -11.91
CA THR A 93 -3.75 -5.90 -11.34
C THR A 93 -3.81 -6.46 -9.91
N THR A 94 -4.57 -5.81 -9.03
CA THR A 94 -4.77 -6.25 -7.64
C THR A 94 -5.39 -7.65 -7.57
N ALA A 95 -6.46 -7.89 -8.35
CA ALA A 95 -7.16 -9.17 -8.35
C ALA A 95 -6.27 -10.33 -8.83
N SER A 96 -5.50 -10.12 -9.90
CA SER A 96 -4.59 -11.14 -10.45
C SER A 96 -3.45 -11.45 -9.48
N GLU A 97 -2.96 -10.43 -8.77
CA GLU A 97 -1.93 -10.65 -7.76
C GLU A 97 -2.44 -11.44 -6.57
N ILE A 98 -3.59 -11.07 -6.01
CA ILE A 98 -4.22 -11.84 -4.93
C ILE A 98 -4.52 -13.28 -5.36
N ALA A 99 -5.04 -13.47 -6.58
CA ALA A 99 -5.28 -14.80 -7.14
C ALA A 99 -3.97 -15.60 -7.27
N THR A 100 -2.90 -14.97 -7.74
CA THR A 100 -1.58 -15.61 -7.86
C THR A 100 -1.02 -15.99 -6.49
N MET A 101 -1.10 -15.10 -5.49
CA MET A 101 -0.68 -15.41 -4.12
C MET A 101 -1.48 -16.59 -3.54
N GLY A 102 -2.80 -16.63 -3.79
CA GLY A 102 -3.66 -17.75 -3.39
C GLY A 102 -3.26 -19.06 -4.08
N PHE A 103 -3.00 -19.02 -5.39
CA PHE A 103 -2.54 -20.17 -6.16
C PHE A 103 -1.19 -20.70 -5.66
N VAL A 104 -0.21 -19.82 -5.46
CA VAL A 104 1.12 -20.18 -4.95
C VAL A 104 1.03 -20.76 -3.54
N ARG A 105 0.18 -20.18 -2.68
CA ARG A 105 -0.10 -20.71 -1.33
C ARG A 105 -0.75 -22.09 -1.38
N PHE A 106 -1.69 -22.30 -2.30
CA PHE A 106 -2.34 -23.60 -2.51
C PHE A 106 -1.34 -24.70 -2.85
N HIS A 107 -0.26 -24.35 -3.56
CA HIS A 107 0.85 -25.26 -3.87
C HIS A 107 1.90 -25.40 -2.76
N GLY A 108 1.60 -24.97 -1.53
CA GLY A 108 2.45 -25.18 -0.35
C GLY A 108 3.62 -24.21 -0.23
N VAL A 109 3.68 -23.17 -1.07
CA VAL A 109 4.70 -22.12 -0.95
C VAL A 109 4.20 -21.04 0.01
N SER A 110 5.00 -20.77 1.05
CA SER A 110 4.71 -19.70 2.00
C SER A 110 4.82 -18.33 1.33
N VAL A 111 3.67 -17.70 1.13
CA VAL A 111 3.54 -16.29 0.71
C VAL A 111 3.09 -15.43 1.89
N LEU A 112 3.39 -14.12 1.83
CA LEU A 112 2.94 -13.15 2.83
C LEU A 112 1.43 -13.22 3.03
N ARG A 113 0.99 -13.13 4.29
CA ARG A 113 -0.43 -13.11 4.60
C ARG A 113 -1.07 -11.80 4.14
N VAL A 114 -2.09 -11.90 3.30
CA VAL A 114 -2.99 -10.78 3.00
C VAL A 114 -4.05 -10.71 4.10
N PHE A 115 -4.25 -9.51 4.64
CA PHE A 115 -5.26 -9.24 5.66
C PHE A 115 -6.53 -8.64 5.06
N ASP A 116 -6.37 -7.73 4.10
CA ASP A 116 -7.49 -7.11 3.39
C ASP A 116 -7.03 -6.61 2.01
N TYR A 117 -7.96 -6.45 1.06
CA TYR A 117 -7.67 -5.86 -0.24
C TYR A 117 -8.92 -5.31 -0.92
N SER A 118 -8.72 -4.35 -1.82
CA SER A 118 -9.74 -3.90 -2.76
C SER A 118 -9.16 -3.77 -4.16
N SER A 119 -9.77 -4.44 -5.13
CA SER A 119 -9.40 -4.37 -6.56
C SER A 119 -10.22 -3.34 -7.34
N THR A 120 -10.81 -2.37 -6.64
CA THR A 120 -11.53 -1.28 -7.25
C THR A 120 -11.42 -0.02 -6.43
N ALA A 121 -11.12 1.11 -7.08
CA ALA A 121 -11.16 2.43 -6.48
C ALA A 121 -12.56 2.87 -5.98
N LYS A 122 -13.63 2.10 -6.23
CA LYS A 122 -14.98 2.32 -5.68
C LYS A 122 -15.10 1.89 -4.21
N ASN A 123 -14.07 2.14 -3.42
CA ASN A 123 -14.06 1.90 -1.98
C ASN A 123 -13.84 3.23 -1.24
N SER A 124 -13.97 3.22 0.09
CA SER A 124 -13.85 4.43 0.92
C SER A 124 -12.49 5.13 0.81
N LEU A 125 -11.42 4.40 0.50
CA LEU A 125 -10.08 4.93 0.32
C LEU A 125 -9.89 5.62 -1.04
N GLY A 126 -10.73 5.29 -2.04
CA GLY A 126 -10.65 5.85 -3.39
C GLY A 126 -9.52 5.27 -4.24
N SER A 127 -8.90 4.16 -3.81
CA SER A 127 -7.81 3.50 -4.53
C SER A 127 -7.84 1.99 -4.30
N ASP A 128 -7.34 1.25 -5.29
CA ASP A 128 -7.01 -0.15 -5.12
C ASP A 128 -5.90 -0.32 -4.07
N TYR A 129 -6.07 -1.30 -3.18
CA TYR A 129 -5.12 -1.53 -2.11
C TYR A 129 -4.98 -3.02 -1.76
N ILE A 130 -3.84 -3.35 -1.17
CA ILE A 130 -3.59 -4.61 -0.48
C ILE A 130 -2.97 -4.28 0.87
N ILE A 131 -3.58 -4.76 1.95
CA ILE A 131 -3.03 -4.79 3.31
C ILE A 131 -2.49 -6.18 3.57
N MET A 132 -1.21 -6.29 3.89
CA MET A 132 -0.54 -7.58 4.06
C MET A 132 0.56 -7.52 5.12
N GLU A 133 1.03 -8.70 5.51
CA GLU A 133 2.17 -8.90 6.39
C GLU A 133 3.42 -8.23 5.82
N LYS A 134 4.22 -7.60 6.69
CA LYS A 134 5.54 -7.13 6.31
C LYS A 134 6.52 -8.31 6.23
N ALA A 135 7.19 -8.45 5.09
CA ALA A 135 8.24 -9.46 4.96
C ALA A 135 9.40 -9.18 5.93
N LYS A 136 9.88 -10.21 6.61
CA LYS A 136 11.02 -10.11 7.54
C LYS A 136 12.29 -9.57 6.88
N TRP A 137 12.48 -9.87 5.59
CA TRP A 137 13.63 -9.43 4.79
C TRP A 137 13.54 -7.96 4.34
N LEU A 138 12.39 -7.31 4.49
CA LEU A 138 12.19 -5.90 4.18
C LEU A 138 12.55 -4.97 5.37
N SER A 139 13.44 -5.41 6.27
CA SER A 139 14.02 -4.55 7.30
C SER A 139 15.09 -3.64 6.68
N LYS A 140 14.95 -2.33 6.87
CA LYS A 140 15.99 -1.34 6.58
C LYS A 140 16.89 -1.15 7.78
#